data_AF-A0A9D1EGB1-F1
#
_entry.id   AF-A0A9D1EGB1-F1
#
_cell.length_a   1.000
_cell.length_b   1.000
_cell.length_c   1.000
_cell.angle_alpha   90.00
_cell.angle_beta   90.00
_cell.angle_gamma   90.00
#
_symmetry.space_group_name_H-M   'P 1'
#
loop_
_entity.id
_entity.type
_entity.pdbx_description
1 polymer ?
#
loop_
_entity_poly.entity_id
_entity_poly.type
_entity_poly.pdbx_seq_one_letter_code
_entity_poly.pdbx_strand_id
1 'polypeptide(L)'
;MKINVLDSSKGRIIFDIVVGMVLMLLIEPALLSAFGTTIGKWILGIRITDRNGRRLSYAKGFSRVAVMLWKGKGLRIPIYDAVRLWKSFHDCKDGKTLEWEYDSVIHLKDQRKWRIGIYIGVCIAVFGATVFGIAIAKMPENRGDITVAQFCENYNKFAEYYKLQENYRLDQTGKWIKLDTSVIGEEDPIEMNFTEENGIMTGLNFSIHVQDGRTIVSSYQEERILSILAFVQAQPSCSLIFNEADGMVWKIQKSPFENFEWEECGVKVTCTIKPLGYLEIENMGILYRDEEVEGEYSFEFSMEKEE
;
A
#
# COMPACT_ATOMS: atom_id res chain seq x y z
N MET A 1 13.94 -12.85 -5.88
CA MET A 1 12.47 -12.60 -5.94
C MET A 1 12.26 -11.11 -5.80
N LYS A 2 11.51 -10.44 -6.68
CA LYS A 2 11.16 -9.02 -6.49
C LYS A 2 10.13 -8.93 -5.37
N ILE A 3 10.61 -8.72 -4.15
CA ILE A 3 9.77 -8.49 -2.99
C ILE A 3 9.39 -7.02 -3.03
N ASN A 4 8.12 -6.77 -3.33
CA ASN A 4 7.64 -5.41 -3.55
C ASN A 4 6.42 -5.14 -2.68
N VAL A 5 6.68 -5.08 -1.36
CA VAL A 5 5.75 -4.67 -0.29
C VAL A 5 5.07 -3.33 -0.62
N LEU A 6 5.69 -2.50 -1.47
CA LEU A 6 5.28 -1.14 -1.80
C LEU A 6 4.78 -0.93 -3.25
N ASP A 7 4.86 -1.93 -4.14
CA ASP A 7 4.52 -1.74 -5.56
C ASP A 7 3.13 -2.29 -5.90
N SER A 8 2.25 -1.40 -6.36
CA SER A 8 0.98 -1.79 -6.96
C SER A 8 1.24 -2.35 -8.35
N SER A 9 1.04 -3.65 -8.54
CA SER A 9 1.15 -4.25 -9.88
C SER A 9 0.28 -3.50 -10.89
N LYS A 10 0.77 -3.32 -12.12
CA LYS A 10 0.01 -2.65 -13.21
C LYS A 10 -1.40 -3.22 -13.39
N GLY A 11 -1.58 -4.52 -13.13
CA GLY A 11 -2.88 -5.20 -13.15
C GLY A 11 -3.84 -4.72 -12.07
N ARG A 12 -3.36 -4.48 -10.85
CA ARG A 12 -4.18 -3.94 -9.75
C ARG A 12 -4.68 -2.53 -10.07
N ILE A 13 -3.81 -1.69 -10.62
CA ILE A 13 -4.19 -0.33 -11.05
C ILE A 13 -5.31 -0.38 -12.10
N ILE A 14 -5.19 -1.26 -13.10
CA ILE A 14 -6.23 -1.44 -14.14
C ILE A 14 -7.54 -1.94 -13.50
N PHE A 15 -7.45 -2.92 -12.61
CA PHE A 15 -8.61 -3.46 -11.89
C PHE A 15 -9.35 -2.36 -11.11
N ASP A 16 -8.64 -1.56 -10.32
CA ASP A 16 -9.20 -0.46 -9.53
C ASP A 16 -9.87 0.60 -10.42
N ILE A 17 -9.26 0.91 -11.57
CA ILE A 17 -9.83 1.81 -12.59
C ILE A 17 -11.17 1.26 -13.12
N VAL A 18 -11.21 -0.03 -13.47
CA VAL A 18 -12.41 -0.68 -14.00
C VAL A 18 -13.51 -0.74 -12.94
N VAL A 19 -13.19 -1.16 -11.72
CA VAL A 19 -14.13 -1.19 -10.59
C VAL A 19 -14.70 0.20 -10.33
N GLY A 20 -13.86 1.23 -10.31
CA GLY A 20 -14.31 2.62 -10.15
C GLY A 20 -15.28 3.08 -11.25
N MET A 21 -15.03 2.71 -12.51
CA MET A 21 -15.95 3.01 -13.62
C MET A 21 -17.27 2.26 -13.50
N VAL A 22 -17.25 0.98 -13.13
CA VAL A 22 -18.45 0.17 -12.91
C VAL A 22 -19.28 0.74 -11.77
N LEU A 23 -18.66 1.08 -10.64
CA LEU A 23 -19.35 1.71 -9.51
C LEU A 23 -19.97 3.04 -9.92
N MET A 24 -19.27 3.89 -10.68
CA MET A 24 -19.83 5.13 -11.22
C MET A 24 -21.05 4.87 -12.12
N LEU A 25 -20.96 3.87 -12.99
CA LEU A 25 -22.02 3.48 -13.92
C LEU A 25 -23.27 2.92 -13.21
N LEU A 26 -23.16 2.42 -11.98
CA LEU A 26 -24.29 1.93 -11.18
C LEU A 26 -24.82 2.98 -10.20
N ILE A 27 -23.92 3.66 -9.48
CA ILE A 27 -24.27 4.57 -8.39
C ILE A 27 -24.77 5.92 -8.92
N GLU A 28 -24.10 6.53 -9.92
CA GLU A 28 -24.53 7.83 -10.42
C GLU A 28 -25.96 7.79 -10.99
N PRO A 29 -26.35 6.79 -11.83
CA PRO A 29 -27.74 6.68 -12.30
C PRO A 29 -28.76 6.47 -11.17
N ALA A 30 -28.42 5.69 -10.14
CA ALA A 30 -29.26 5.52 -8.97
C ALA A 30 -29.50 6.87 -8.26
N LEU A 31 -28.43 7.64 -8.01
CA LEU A 31 -28.53 8.98 -7.41
C LEU A 31 -29.32 9.97 -8.27
N LEU A 32 -29.10 9.97 -9.59
CA LEU A 32 -29.83 10.84 -10.51
C LEU A 32 -31.32 10.47 -10.58
N SER A 33 -31.66 9.19 -10.51
CA SER A 33 -33.06 8.76 -10.52
C SER A 33 -33.78 9.03 -9.21
N ALA A 34 -33.11 8.80 -8.08
CA ALA A 34 -33.67 9.03 -6.74
C ALA A 34 -33.76 10.52 -6.40
N PHE A 35 -32.71 11.30 -6.66
CA PHE A 35 -32.57 12.67 -6.16
C PHE A 35 -32.52 13.73 -7.27
N GLY A 36 -32.20 13.35 -8.50
CA GLY A 36 -31.96 14.29 -9.60
C GLY A 36 -30.59 14.96 -9.54
N THR A 37 -29.67 14.46 -8.72
CA THR A 37 -28.30 15.02 -8.57
C THR A 37 -27.37 14.00 -7.94
N THR A 38 -26.05 14.21 -8.05
CA THR A 38 -25.03 13.47 -7.30
C THR A 38 -24.56 14.29 -6.10
N ILE A 39 -23.89 13.68 -5.12
CA ILE A 39 -23.46 14.37 -3.89
C ILE A 39 -22.63 15.63 -4.22
N GLY A 40 -21.61 15.51 -5.08
CA GLY A 40 -20.79 16.65 -5.50
C GLY A 40 -21.58 17.73 -6.26
N LYS A 41 -22.47 17.31 -7.18
CA LYS A 41 -23.33 18.23 -7.94
C LYS A 41 -24.30 18.97 -7.00
N TRP A 42 -24.84 18.29 -5.98
CA TRP A 42 -25.73 18.89 -4.98
C TRP A 42 -25.05 19.99 -4.17
N ILE A 43 -23.81 19.75 -3.72
CA ILE A 43 -23.00 20.77 -3.02
C ILE A 43 -22.85 22.02 -3.90
N LEU A 44 -22.56 21.81 -5.20
CA LEU A 44 -22.43 22.87 -6.20
C LEU A 44 -23.77 23.48 -6.66
N GLY A 45 -24.91 23.00 -6.14
CA GLY A 45 -26.24 23.50 -6.51
C GLY A 45 -26.71 23.06 -7.90
N ILE A 46 -26.12 22.01 -8.46
CA ILE A 46 -26.45 21.46 -9.77
C ILE A 46 -27.50 20.35 -9.62
N ARG A 47 -28.55 20.42 -10.43
CA ARG A 47 -29.60 19.39 -10.56
C ARG A 47 -29.78 19.03 -12.02
N ILE A 48 -30.10 17.77 -12.29
CA ILE A 48 -30.30 17.24 -13.64
C ILE A 48 -31.73 16.68 -13.74
N THR A 49 -32.44 17.09 -14.78
CA THR A 49 -33.78 16.58 -15.12
C THR A 49 -33.82 16.08 -16.55
N ASP A 50 -34.89 15.38 -16.93
CA ASP A 50 -35.23 15.23 -18.34
C ASP A 50 -35.79 16.55 -18.92
N ARG A 51 -36.07 16.55 -20.23
CA ARG A 51 -36.66 17.69 -20.94
C ARG A 51 -38.07 18.08 -20.47
N ASN A 52 -38.76 17.19 -19.75
CA ASN A 52 -40.09 17.43 -19.17
C ASN A 52 -40.01 17.92 -17.72
N GLY A 53 -38.80 18.19 -17.19
CA GLY A 53 -38.58 18.64 -15.82
C GLY A 53 -38.69 17.54 -14.76
N ARG A 54 -38.83 16.27 -15.16
CA ARG A 54 -38.88 15.12 -14.25
C ARG A 54 -37.47 14.64 -13.93
N ARG A 55 -37.31 13.90 -12.82
CA ARG A 55 -36.06 13.19 -12.55
C ARG A 55 -35.79 12.19 -13.67
N LEU A 56 -34.51 11.97 -13.99
CA LEU A 56 -34.13 10.97 -14.98
C LEU A 56 -34.57 9.58 -14.50
N SER A 57 -35.06 8.74 -15.41
CA SER A 57 -35.20 7.32 -15.11
C SER A 57 -33.81 6.70 -14.93
N TYR A 58 -33.71 5.58 -14.21
CA TYR A 58 -32.43 4.87 -14.05
C TYR A 58 -31.79 4.56 -15.40
N ALA A 59 -32.56 4.07 -16.37
CA ALA A 59 -32.07 3.76 -17.71
C ALA A 59 -31.51 5.00 -18.46
N LYS A 60 -32.19 6.16 -18.34
CA LYS A 60 -31.68 7.41 -18.92
C LYS A 60 -30.41 7.88 -18.19
N GLY A 61 -30.38 7.79 -16.87
CA GLY A 61 -29.19 8.09 -16.07
C GLY A 61 -28.01 7.20 -16.46
N PHE A 62 -28.25 5.91 -16.66
CA PHE A 62 -27.25 4.92 -17.06
C PHE A 62 -26.69 5.24 -18.45
N SER A 63 -27.57 5.46 -19.43
CA SER A 63 -27.15 5.89 -20.78
C SER A 63 -26.30 7.15 -20.72
N ARG A 64 -26.74 8.16 -19.95
CA ARG A 64 -26.01 9.41 -19.72
C ARG A 64 -24.60 9.17 -19.20
N VAL A 65 -24.45 8.33 -18.17
CA VAL A 65 -23.15 8.03 -17.56
C VAL A 65 -22.27 7.19 -18.48
N ALA A 66 -22.84 6.23 -19.21
CA ALA A 66 -22.11 5.41 -20.18
C ALA A 66 -21.51 6.27 -21.30
N VAL A 67 -22.31 7.17 -21.88
CA VAL A 67 -21.82 8.12 -22.89
C VAL A 67 -20.77 9.06 -22.29
N MET A 68 -20.96 9.54 -21.06
CA MET A 68 -19.95 10.36 -20.39
C MET A 68 -18.64 9.60 -20.14
N LEU A 69 -18.67 8.32 -19.77
CA LEU A 69 -17.46 7.52 -19.59
C LEU A 69 -16.70 7.33 -20.92
N TRP A 70 -17.42 7.06 -22.01
CA TRP A 70 -16.83 6.87 -23.34
C TRP A 70 -16.36 8.19 -23.97
N LYS A 71 -17.23 9.20 -24.00
CA LYS A 71 -17.07 10.48 -24.73
C LYS A 71 -16.62 11.63 -23.85
N GLY A 72 -16.77 11.57 -22.54
CA GLY A 72 -16.22 12.58 -21.63
C GLY A 72 -14.84 12.19 -21.11
N LYS A 73 -14.74 10.96 -20.60
CA LYS A 73 -13.57 10.44 -19.86
C LYS A 73 -12.70 9.44 -20.64
N GLY A 74 -13.01 9.16 -21.91
CA GLY A 74 -12.24 8.24 -22.74
C GLY A 74 -11.94 6.87 -22.10
N LEU A 75 -12.84 6.37 -21.25
CA LEU A 75 -12.64 5.16 -20.42
C LEU A 75 -11.33 5.15 -19.59
N ARG A 76 -10.79 6.34 -19.26
CA ARG A 76 -9.50 6.52 -18.57
C ARG A 76 -8.28 5.94 -19.34
N ILE A 77 -8.41 5.75 -20.65
CA ILE A 77 -7.29 5.39 -21.53
C ILE A 77 -6.44 6.66 -21.73
N PRO A 78 -5.16 6.71 -21.32
CA PRO A 78 -4.43 7.97 -21.11
C PRO A 78 -4.52 9.00 -22.25
N ILE A 79 -4.17 8.60 -23.48
CA ILE A 79 -4.17 9.50 -24.65
C ILE A 79 -5.60 9.83 -25.07
N TYR A 80 -6.51 8.86 -25.05
CA TYR A 80 -7.89 9.06 -25.48
C TYR A 80 -8.67 9.93 -24.49
N ASP A 81 -8.51 9.71 -23.18
CA ASP A 81 -9.07 10.54 -22.11
C ASP A 81 -8.61 11.99 -22.25
N ALA A 82 -7.30 12.24 -22.42
CA ALA A 82 -6.78 13.58 -22.64
C ALA A 82 -7.43 14.28 -23.86
N VAL A 83 -7.54 13.58 -25.00
CA VAL A 83 -8.20 14.10 -26.20
C VAL A 83 -9.68 14.38 -25.95
N ARG A 84 -10.41 13.48 -25.27
CA ARG A 84 -11.84 13.64 -24.98
C ARG A 84 -12.10 14.76 -23.98
N LEU A 85 -11.25 14.93 -22.97
CA LEU A 85 -11.31 16.06 -22.03
C LEU A 85 -11.06 17.39 -22.74
N TRP A 86 -10.04 17.46 -23.61
CA TRP A 86 -9.76 18.65 -24.41
C TRP A 86 -10.95 19.02 -25.30
N LYS A 87 -11.53 18.04 -26.01
CA LYS A 87 -12.75 18.25 -26.83
C LYS A 87 -13.93 18.74 -26.00
N SER A 88 -14.20 18.07 -24.87
CA SER A 88 -15.32 18.42 -23.98
C SER A 88 -15.16 19.83 -23.40
N PHE A 89 -13.94 20.24 -23.07
CA PHE A 89 -13.64 21.60 -22.63
C PHE A 89 -13.93 22.62 -23.73
N HIS A 90 -13.50 22.36 -24.96
CA HIS A 90 -13.76 23.25 -26.10
C HIS A 90 -15.25 23.36 -26.42
N ASP A 91 -15.97 22.22 -26.45
CA ASP A 91 -17.41 22.21 -26.68
C ASP A 91 -18.17 22.98 -25.59
N CYS A 92 -17.78 22.82 -24.31
CA CYS A 92 -18.35 23.60 -23.22
C CYS A 92 -18.05 25.09 -23.34
N LYS A 93 -16.82 25.46 -23.75
CA LYS A 93 -16.41 26.86 -23.96
C LYS A 93 -17.19 27.51 -25.11
N ASP A 94 -17.47 26.74 -26.16
CA ASP A 94 -18.25 27.17 -27.33
C ASP A 94 -19.76 27.15 -27.09
N GLY A 95 -20.22 26.76 -25.89
CA GLY A 95 -21.65 26.66 -25.56
C GLY A 95 -22.38 25.51 -26.26
N LYS A 96 -21.65 24.53 -26.81
CA LYS A 96 -22.23 23.34 -27.44
C LYS A 96 -22.77 22.39 -26.37
N THR A 97 -23.84 21.69 -26.69
CA THR A 97 -24.36 20.62 -25.83
C THR A 97 -23.38 19.45 -25.83
N LEU A 98 -22.94 19.03 -24.64
CA LEU A 98 -22.04 17.89 -24.50
C LEU A 98 -22.74 16.59 -24.93
N GLU A 99 -21.96 15.64 -25.47
CA GLU A 99 -22.52 14.41 -26.09
C GLU A 99 -23.40 13.58 -25.14
N TRP A 100 -23.17 13.66 -23.82
CA TRP A 100 -23.98 12.99 -22.81
C TRP A 100 -25.08 13.87 -22.19
N GLU A 101 -25.35 15.06 -22.72
CA GLU A 101 -26.39 15.97 -22.20
C GLU A 101 -27.58 16.14 -23.15
N TYR A 102 -27.64 15.45 -24.29
CA TYR A 102 -28.72 15.63 -25.26
C TYR A 102 -30.12 15.37 -24.67
N ASP A 103 -30.27 14.39 -23.77
CA ASP A 103 -31.56 14.00 -23.19
C ASP A 103 -31.78 14.54 -21.76
N SER A 104 -30.89 15.41 -21.29
CA SER A 104 -30.95 15.99 -19.96
C SER A 104 -30.87 17.52 -19.97
N VAL A 105 -31.41 18.13 -18.92
CA VAL A 105 -31.33 19.56 -18.67
C VAL A 105 -30.63 19.78 -17.35
N ILE A 106 -29.59 20.62 -17.36
CA ILE A 106 -28.84 21.03 -16.17
C ILE A 106 -29.47 22.29 -15.60
N HIS A 107 -29.83 22.24 -14.33
CA HIS A 107 -30.35 23.36 -13.55
C HIS A 107 -29.33 23.77 -12.52
N LEU A 108 -29.06 25.06 -12.44
CA LEU A 108 -28.17 25.64 -11.43
C LEU A 108 -29.00 26.45 -10.43
N LYS A 109 -28.90 26.09 -9.16
CA LYS A 109 -29.63 26.77 -8.08
C LYS A 109 -29.12 28.20 -7.85
N ASP A 110 -27.81 28.36 -7.77
CA ASP A 110 -27.13 29.64 -7.56
C ASP A 110 -25.64 29.52 -7.90
N GLN A 111 -24.98 30.65 -8.17
CA GLN A 111 -23.53 30.72 -8.46
C GLN A 111 -22.71 31.19 -7.25
N ARG A 112 -23.14 30.89 -6.02
CA ARG A 112 -22.46 31.41 -4.83
C ARG A 112 -21.11 30.71 -4.62
N LYS A 113 -20.03 31.50 -4.56
CA LYS A 113 -18.65 31.00 -4.43
C LYS A 113 -18.40 30.12 -3.18
N TRP A 114 -19.14 30.30 -2.08
CA TRP A 114 -18.98 29.46 -0.88
C TRP A 114 -19.27 27.97 -1.14
N ARG A 115 -20.09 27.63 -2.14
CA ARG A 115 -20.33 26.23 -2.53
C ARG A 115 -19.07 25.56 -3.05
N ILE A 116 -18.24 26.31 -3.76
CA ILE A 116 -16.93 25.85 -4.24
C ILE A 116 -16.03 25.60 -3.03
N GLY A 117 -16.03 26.51 -2.04
CA GLY A 117 -15.31 26.34 -0.78
C GLY A 117 -15.72 25.07 -0.03
N ILE A 118 -17.02 24.80 0.10
CA ILE A 118 -17.51 23.55 0.71
C ILE A 118 -17.10 22.33 -0.11
N TYR A 119 -17.23 22.38 -1.44
CA TYR A 119 -16.83 21.26 -2.30
C TYR A 119 -15.35 20.91 -2.11
N ILE A 120 -14.46 21.92 -2.14
CA ILE A 120 -13.03 21.75 -1.87
C ILE A 120 -12.81 21.19 -0.46
N GLY A 121 -13.49 21.74 0.56
CA GLY A 121 -13.39 21.25 1.93
C GLY A 121 -13.78 19.79 2.09
N VAL A 122 -14.86 19.34 1.44
CA VAL A 122 -15.28 17.93 1.43
C VAL A 122 -14.25 17.06 0.71
N CYS A 123 -13.71 17.50 -0.43
CA CYS A 123 -12.65 16.75 -1.11
C CYS A 123 -11.40 16.59 -0.24
N ILE A 124 -10.97 17.65 0.45
CA ILE A 124 -9.83 17.60 1.39
C ILE A 124 -10.15 16.67 2.56
N ALA A 125 -11.35 16.74 3.12
CA ALA A 125 -11.75 15.86 4.22
C ALA A 125 -11.76 14.38 3.82
N VAL A 126 -12.32 14.04 2.65
CA VAL A 126 -12.31 12.67 2.12
C VAL A 126 -10.89 12.19 1.83
N PHE A 127 -10.05 13.06 1.25
CA PHE A 127 -8.65 12.74 1.02
C PHE A 127 -7.91 12.49 2.34
N GLY A 128 -8.08 13.38 3.32
CA GLY A 128 -7.48 13.24 4.65
C GLY A 128 -7.95 11.98 5.39
N ALA A 129 -9.25 11.67 5.34
CA ALA A 129 -9.80 10.45 5.92
C ALA A 129 -9.23 9.19 5.24
N THR A 130 -9.01 9.23 3.93
CA THR A 130 -8.41 8.11 3.18
C THR A 130 -6.94 7.91 3.58
N VAL A 131 -6.16 9.00 3.60
CA VAL A 131 -4.74 8.97 4.03
C VAL A 131 -4.64 8.46 5.47
N PHE A 132 -5.51 8.96 6.36
CA PHE A 132 -5.54 8.54 7.76
C PHE A 132 -5.97 7.07 7.93
N GLY A 133 -6.95 6.60 7.15
CA GLY A 133 -7.35 5.20 7.15
C GLY A 133 -6.23 4.26 6.69
N ILE A 134 -5.50 4.63 5.64
CA ILE A 134 -4.31 3.88 5.16
C ILE A 134 -3.20 3.89 6.23
N ALA A 135 -2.94 5.05 6.82
CA ALA A 135 -1.98 5.20 7.92
C ALA A 135 -2.29 4.23 9.07
N ILE A 136 -3.54 4.17 9.54
CA ILE A 136 -3.96 3.22 10.58
C ILE A 136 -3.78 1.77 10.13
N ALA A 137 -4.17 1.44 8.90
CA ALA A 137 -4.10 0.07 8.39
C ALA A 137 -2.66 -0.47 8.27
N LYS A 138 -1.67 0.43 8.12
CA LYS A 138 -0.25 0.08 8.08
C LYS A 138 0.37 -0.12 9.46
N MET A 139 -0.28 0.30 10.54
CA MET A 139 0.30 0.20 11.87
C MET A 139 0.09 -1.20 12.48
N PRO A 140 1.03 -1.65 13.32
CA PRO A 140 0.83 -2.86 14.11
C PRO A 140 -0.38 -2.72 15.04
N GLU A 141 -1.05 -3.85 15.30
CA GLU A 141 -2.21 -3.89 16.23
C GLU A 141 -1.76 -3.68 17.67
N ASN A 142 -0.71 -4.40 18.08
CA ASN A 142 -0.10 -4.26 19.39
C ASN A 142 0.93 -3.12 19.33
N ARG A 143 0.77 -2.10 20.18
CA ARG A 143 1.64 -0.92 20.24
C ARG A 143 2.05 -0.57 21.66
N GLY A 144 3.18 0.12 21.76
CA GLY A 144 3.81 0.54 23.00
C GLY A 144 4.82 -0.49 23.49
N ASP A 145 4.82 -0.72 24.80
CA ASP A 145 5.59 -1.78 25.43
C ASP A 145 4.91 -3.12 25.15
N ILE A 146 5.41 -3.80 24.10
CA ILE A 146 4.90 -5.07 23.64
C ILE A 146 5.74 -6.23 24.20
N THR A 147 5.08 -7.35 24.45
CA THR A 147 5.72 -8.64 24.78
C THR A 147 6.23 -9.34 23.51
N VAL A 148 7.07 -10.38 23.66
CA VAL A 148 7.47 -11.22 22.52
C VAL A 148 6.26 -11.85 21.82
N ALA A 149 5.25 -12.27 22.56
CA ALA A 149 4.02 -12.82 21.98
C ALA A 149 3.29 -11.80 21.09
N GLN A 150 3.19 -10.56 21.55
CA GLN A 150 2.56 -9.46 20.79
C GLN A 150 3.39 -9.03 19.57
N PHE A 151 4.72 -9.09 19.67
CA PHE A 151 5.59 -8.95 18.50
C PHE A 151 5.28 -10.03 17.46
N CYS A 152 5.18 -11.30 17.87
CA CYS A 152 4.89 -12.41 16.95
C CYS A 152 3.52 -12.25 16.28
N GLU A 153 2.50 -11.76 17.01
CA GLU A 153 1.20 -11.42 16.44
C GLU A 153 1.30 -10.34 15.35
N ASN A 154 2.01 -9.23 15.64
CA ASN A 154 2.25 -8.17 14.67
C ASN A 154 3.00 -8.69 13.44
N TYR A 155 4.07 -9.47 13.66
CA TYR A 155 4.90 -10.06 12.61
C TYR A 155 4.06 -10.93 11.68
N ASN A 156 3.31 -11.88 12.23
CA ASN A 156 2.47 -12.79 11.47
C ASN A 156 1.38 -12.04 10.69
N LYS A 157 0.79 -11.01 11.28
CA LYS A 157 -0.22 -10.18 10.59
C LYS A 157 0.39 -9.43 9.39
N PHE A 158 1.60 -8.90 9.53
CA PHE A 158 2.29 -8.26 8.40
C PHE A 158 2.73 -9.28 7.34
N ALA A 159 3.19 -10.46 7.75
CA ALA A 159 3.53 -11.55 6.84
C ALA A 159 2.31 -11.92 5.98
N GLU A 160 1.14 -12.09 6.60
CA GLU A 160 -0.13 -12.33 5.88
C GLU A 160 -0.52 -11.15 4.98
N TYR A 161 -0.50 -9.93 5.51
CA TYR A 161 -0.92 -8.73 4.78
C TYR A 161 -0.07 -8.49 3.52
N TYR A 162 1.24 -8.69 3.61
CA TYR A 162 2.17 -8.51 2.50
C TYR A 162 2.43 -9.79 1.69
N LYS A 163 1.85 -10.93 2.10
CA LYS A 163 2.07 -12.25 1.50
C LYS A 163 3.55 -12.63 1.45
N LEU A 164 4.22 -12.46 2.59
CA LEU A 164 5.59 -12.89 2.84
C LEU A 164 5.56 -14.10 3.75
N GLN A 165 6.60 -14.95 3.70
CA GLN A 165 6.72 -16.13 4.57
C GLN A 165 5.46 -17.04 4.56
N GLU A 166 4.80 -17.24 3.41
CA GLU A 166 3.50 -17.94 3.30
C GLU A 166 3.51 -19.39 3.83
N ASN A 167 4.68 -19.96 4.05
CA ASN A 167 4.90 -21.34 4.49
C ASN A 167 5.24 -21.47 5.98
N TYR A 168 5.44 -20.35 6.69
CA TYR A 168 5.87 -20.32 8.08
C TYR A 168 5.10 -19.27 8.88
N ARG A 169 5.02 -19.48 10.19
CA ARG A 169 4.53 -18.48 11.14
C ARG A 169 5.27 -18.58 12.46
N LEU A 170 5.34 -17.49 13.20
CA LEU A 170 5.86 -17.49 14.56
C LEU A 170 4.78 -17.96 15.55
N ASP A 171 5.17 -18.77 16.53
CA ASP A 171 4.36 -19.02 17.72
C ASP A 171 4.50 -17.89 18.75
N GLN A 172 3.81 -18.00 19.88
CA GLN A 172 3.85 -16.95 20.93
C GLN A 172 5.22 -16.79 21.60
N THR A 173 6.15 -17.73 21.37
CA THR A 173 7.51 -17.70 21.91
C THR A 173 8.54 -17.23 20.88
N GLY A 174 8.11 -16.93 19.65
CA GLY A 174 9.00 -16.57 18.55
C GLY A 174 9.68 -17.75 17.87
N LYS A 175 9.15 -18.97 18.03
CA LYS A 175 9.61 -20.15 17.28
C LYS A 175 8.82 -20.34 16.00
N TRP A 176 9.51 -20.79 14.96
CA TRP A 176 8.92 -21.08 13.66
C TRP A 176 8.04 -22.34 13.69
N ILE A 177 6.82 -22.20 13.18
CA ILE A 177 5.90 -23.29 12.88
C ILE A 177 5.76 -23.37 11.36
N LYS A 178 6.05 -24.55 10.81
CA LYS A 178 5.85 -24.87 9.40
C LYS A 178 4.37 -25.13 9.11
N LEU A 179 3.85 -24.58 8.01
CA LEU A 179 2.46 -24.74 7.58
C LEU A 179 2.32 -25.92 6.61
N ASP A 180 1.13 -26.50 6.51
CA ASP A 180 0.90 -27.67 5.65
C ASP A 180 1.07 -27.37 4.14
N THR A 181 1.17 -26.10 3.77
CA THR A 181 1.42 -25.62 2.40
C THR A 181 2.89 -25.63 1.99
N SER A 182 3.82 -25.89 2.93
CA SER A 182 5.26 -25.82 2.65
C SER A 182 5.74 -26.92 1.71
N VAL A 183 6.73 -26.58 0.89
CA VAL A 183 7.33 -27.54 -0.06
C VAL A 183 8.48 -28.31 0.61
N ILE A 184 8.61 -29.59 0.28
CA ILE A 184 9.73 -30.43 0.75
C ILE A 184 11.05 -29.85 0.19
N GLY A 185 12.00 -29.54 1.07
CA GLY A 185 13.32 -29.00 0.72
C GLY A 185 13.45 -27.48 0.84
N GLU A 186 12.40 -26.78 1.28
CA GLU A 186 12.48 -25.37 1.66
C GLU A 186 13.33 -25.21 2.92
N GLU A 187 14.30 -24.31 2.88
CA GLU A 187 15.20 -24.00 3.99
C GLU A 187 14.39 -23.35 5.13
N ASP A 188 14.67 -23.76 6.37
CA ASP A 188 13.96 -23.21 7.52
C ASP A 188 14.38 -21.74 7.74
N PRO A 189 13.44 -20.85 8.14
CA PRO A 189 13.78 -19.46 8.39
C PRO A 189 14.80 -19.31 9.52
N ILE A 190 15.52 -18.19 9.53
CA ILE A 190 16.55 -17.91 10.53
C ILE A 190 15.94 -17.81 11.94
N GLU A 191 16.60 -18.41 12.93
CA GLU A 191 16.16 -18.35 14.33
C GLU A 191 16.28 -16.92 14.88
N MET A 192 15.26 -16.51 15.63
CA MET A 192 15.13 -15.18 16.22
C MET A 192 15.40 -15.25 17.73
N ASN A 193 16.31 -14.41 18.23
CA ASN A 193 16.61 -14.30 19.65
C ASN A 193 16.06 -12.99 20.20
N PHE A 194 15.27 -13.08 21.26
CA PHE A 194 14.60 -11.94 21.88
C PHE A 194 15.26 -11.56 23.19
N THR A 195 15.31 -10.26 23.48
CA THR A 195 15.65 -9.73 24.80
C THR A 195 14.40 -9.15 25.46
N GLU A 196 14.22 -9.45 26.74
CA GLU A 196 13.06 -9.02 27.52
C GLU A 196 13.47 -8.47 28.89
N GLU A 197 12.82 -7.40 29.33
CA GLU A 197 12.92 -6.86 30.68
C GLU A 197 11.52 -6.73 31.28
N ASN A 198 11.33 -7.30 32.47
CA ASN A 198 10.03 -7.31 33.17
C ASN A 198 8.86 -7.82 32.31
N GLY A 199 9.12 -8.74 31.36
CA GLY A 199 8.14 -9.29 30.43
C GLY A 199 7.81 -8.39 29.22
N ILE A 200 8.54 -7.30 29.03
CA ILE A 200 8.46 -6.43 27.86
C ILE A 200 9.66 -6.70 26.96
N MET A 201 9.43 -6.83 25.66
CA MET A 201 10.49 -6.99 24.67
C MET A 201 11.29 -5.69 24.54
N THR A 202 12.61 -5.79 24.72
CA THR A 202 13.58 -4.70 24.56
C THR A 202 14.39 -4.82 23.29
N GLY A 203 14.44 -6.00 22.66
CA GLY A 203 15.17 -6.16 21.42
C GLY A 203 15.02 -7.53 20.76
N LEU A 204 15.57 -7.62 19.55
CA LEU A 204 15.64 -8.79 18.70
C LEU A 204 17.03 -8.85 18.06
N ASN A 205 17.62 -10.04 17.98
CA ASN A 205 18.75 -10.29 17.10
C ASN A 205 18.61 -11.62 16.37
N PHE A 206 19.19 -11.69 15.18
CA PHE A 206 19.43 -12.95 14.48
C PHE A 206 20.68 -12.82 13.61
N SER A 207 21.48 -13.89 13.59
CA SER A 207 22.77 -13.91 12.91
C SER A 207 23.08 -15.29 12.36
N ILE A 208 23.93 -15.30 11.34
CA ILE A 208 24.48 -16.52 10.77
C ILE A 208 25.95 -16.28 10.42
N HIS A 209 26.78 -17.27 10.76
CA HIS A 209 28.18 -17.30 10.37
C HIS A 209 28.46 -18.65 9.72
N VAL A 210 29.03 -18.62 8.52
CA VAL A 210 29.35 -19.82 7.75
C VAL A 210 30.76 -19.73 7.20
N GLN A 211 31.63 -20.63 7.66
CA GLN A 211 32.96 -20.90 7.09
C GLN A 211 32.87 -22.05 6.08
N ASP A 212 33.58 -21.93 4.96
CA ASP A 212 33.43 -22.80 3.79
C ASP A 212 31.97 -22.89 3.32
N GLY A 213 31.33 -21.73 3.20
CA GLY A 213 29.88 -21.59 3.30
C GLY A 213 29.01 -22.16 2.18
N ARG A 214 27.69 -22.03 2.41
CA ARG A 214 26.62 -22.55 1.55
C ARG A 214 26.78 -22.05 0.11
N THR A 215 26.36 -22.86 -0.86
CA THR A 215 26.35 -22.47 -2.28
C THR A 215 25.53 -21.19 -2.54
N ILE A 216 24.46 -21.00 -1.77
CA ILE A 216 23.57 -19.84 -1.86
C ILE A 216 23.29 -19.33 -0.45
N VAL A 217 23.32 -18.00 -0.27
CA VAL A 217 22.92 -17.33 0.98
C VAL A 217 21.85 -16.28 0.70
N SER A 218 20.84 -16.21 1.56
CA SER A 218 19.76 -15.21 1.51
C SER A 218 20.16 -13.92 2.21
N SER A 219 19.56 -12.81 1.79
CA SER A 219 19.66 -11.51 2.47
C SER A 219 18.77 -11.38 3.71
N TYR A 220 17.90 -12.36 3.99
CA TYR A 220 16.90 -12.32 5.07
C TYR A 220 16.07 -11.02 5.08
N GLN A 221 15.80 -10.48 3.90
CA GLN A 221 15.13 -9.18 3.75
C GLN A 221 13.68 -9.22 4.25
N GLU A 222 12.98 -10.35 4.11
CA GLU A 222 11.61 -10.50 4.60
C GLU A 222 11.59 -10.43 6.12
N GLU A 223 12.48 -11.17 6.78
CA GLU A 223 12.60 -11.23 8.22
C GLU A 223 12.98 -9.87 8.80
N ARG A 224 13.93 -9.16 8.17
CA ARG A 224 14.30 -7.79 8.57
C ARG A 224 13.14 -6.81 8.41
N ILE A 225 12.48 -6.81 7.26
CA ILE A 225 11.34 -5.91 6.98
C ILE A 225 10.21 -6.16 7.98
N LEU A 226 9.77 -7.41 8.13
CA LEU A 226 8.69 -7.76 9.03
C LEU A 226 9.04 -7.45 10.49
N SER A 227 10.29 -7.65 10.91
CA SER A 227 10.76 -7.28 12.25
C SER A 227 10.69 -5.77 12.50
N ILE A 228 11.13 -4.95 11.54
CA ILE A 228 11.05 -3.49 11.62
C ILE A 228 9.58 -3.04 11.71
N LEU A 229 8.70 -3.59 10.87
CA LEU A 229 7.27 -3.25 10.88
C LEU A 229 6.60 -3.67 12.20
N ALA A 230 6.95 -4.85 12.74
CA ALA A 230 6.33 -5.40 13.94
C ALA A 230 6.82 -4.75 15.25
N PHE A 231 8.09 -4.31 15.30
CA PHE A 231 8.70 -3.78 16.53
C PHE A 231 8.94 -2.27 16.50
N VAL A 232 9.55 -1.71 15.46
CA VAL A 232 9.88 -0.27 15.41
C VAL A 232 8.60 0.55 15.30
N GLN A 233 7.67 0.18 14.41
CA GLN A 233 6.39 0.90 14.29
C GLN A 233 5.46 0.72 15.50
N ALA A 234 5.68 -0.33 16.30
CA ALA A 234 4.91 -0.53 17.52
C ALA A 234 5.21 0.54 18.56
N GLN A 235 6.39 1.18 18.52
CA GLN A 235 6.80 2.13 19.56
C GLN A 235 5.87 3.35 19.68
N PRO A 236 5.69 3.91 20.89
CA PRO A 236 4.79 5.05 21.13
C PRO A 236 5.19 6.31 20.36
N SER A 237 6.49 6.55 20.23
CA SER A 237 7.08 7.70 19.52
C SER A 237 6.86 7.64 18.01
N CYS A 238 6.48 6.47 17.47
CA CYS A 238 6.23 6.29 16.06
C CYS A 238 4.92 6.95 15.60
N SER A 239 5.09 7.91 14.69
CA SER A 239 3.98 8.64 14.07
C SER A 239 3.14 7.72 13.17
N LEU A 240 1.83 7.89 13.25
CA LEU A 240 0.88 7.20 12.37
C LEU A 240 1.05 7.61 10.90
N ILE A 241 1.46 8.86 10.65
CA ILE A 241 1.44 9.47 9.30
C ILE A 241 2.86 9.71 8.77
N PHE A 242 3.80 10.01 9.66
CA PHE A 242 5.17 10.44 9.32
C PHE A 242 6.19 9.53 10.02
N ASN A 243 6.29 8.28 9.58
CA ASN A 243 7.36 7.38 10.02
C ASN A 243 8.29 7.03 8.85
N GLU A 244 9.57 6.83 9.16
CA GLU A 244 10.60 6.53 8.16
C GLU A 244 10.70 5.03 7.83
N ALA A 245 9.91 4.18 8.48
CA ALA A 245 9.93 2.74 8.27
C ALA A 245 9.65 2.37 6.80
N ASP A 246 8.74 3.05 6.11
CA ASP A 246 8.51 2.84 4.66
C ASP A 246 9.81 3.12 3.84
N GLY A 247 10.59 4.13 4.23
CA GLY A 247 11.86 4.47 3.61
C GLY A 247 12.95 3.41 3.85
N MET A 248 13.01 2.88 5.07
CA MET A 248 13.92 1.78 5.41
C MET A 248 13.56 0.47 4.69
N VAL A 249 12.26 0.14 4.63
CA VAL A 249 11.77 -1.01 3.84
C VAL A 249 12.19 -0.87 2.38
N TRP A 250 12.03 0.31 1.80
CA TRP A 250 12.48 0.58 0.43
C TRP A 250 14.00 0.43 0.28
N LYS A 251 14.79 0.90 1.24
CA LYS A 251 16.25 0.76 1.22
C LYS A 251 16.67 -0.72 1.23
N ILE A 252 16.09 -1.52 2.13
CA ILE A 252 16.38 -2.96 2.24
C ILE A 252 16.01 -3.69 0.94
N GLN A 253 14.86 -3.39 0.34
CA GLN A 253 14.44 -4.02 -0.92
C GLN A 253 15.33 -3.66 -2.10
N LYS A 254 15.82 -2.42 -2.14
CA LYS A 254 16.66 -1.93 -3.23
C LYS A 254 18.10 -2.42 -3.14
N SER A 255 18.65 -2.47 -1.92
CA SER A 255 20.03 -2.84 -1.65
C SER A 255 20.08 -3.90 -0.54
N PRO A 256 19.69 -5.16 -0.82
CA PRO A 256 19.48 -6.18 0.21
C PRO A 256 20.76 -6.58 0.96
N PHE A 257 21.93 -6.37 0.37
CA PHE A 257 23.23 -6.70 0.96
C PHE A 257 24.00 -5.50 1.51
N GLU A 258 23.37 -4.32 1.56
CA GLU A 258 24.00 -3.11 2.09
C GLU A 258 23.93 -3.08 3.62
N ASN A 259 25.05 -2.73 4.25
CA ASN A 259 25.11 -2.51 5.69
C ASN A 259 24.41 -1.20 6.05
N PHE A 260 23.75 -1.17 7.21
CA PHE A 260 23.15 0.05 7.69
C PHE A 260 23.06 0.08 9.21
N GLU A 261 23.06 1.29 9.73
CA GLU A 261 22.71 1.64 11.09
C GLU A 261 21.67 2.74 10.97
N TRP A 262 20.55 2.57 11.66
CA TRP A 262 19.41 3.46 11.60
C TRP A 262 18.71 3.48 12.94
N GLU A 263 18.22 4.64 13.32
CA GLU A 263 17.50 4.85 14.57
C GLU A 263 16.17 5.50 14.24
N GLU A 264 15.09 4.94 14.77
CA GLU A 264 13.75 5.47 14.57
C GLU A 264 12.88 5.06 15.75
N CYS A 265 12.07 6.00 16.23
CA CYS A 265 11.13 5.75 17.31
C CYS A 265 11.76 5.17 18.60
N GLY A 266 13.01 5.53 18.89
CA GLY A 266 13.76 5.05 20.06
C GLY A 266 14.23 3.59 19.94
N VAL A 267 14.29 3.05 18.72
CA VAL A 267 14.86 1.74 18.43
C VAL A 267 16.03 1.92 17.49
N LYS A 268 17.19 1.43 17.93
CA LYS A 268 18.38 1.32 17.11
C LYS A 268 18.35 0.02 16.33
N VAL A 269 18.49 0.11 15.02
CA VAL A 269 18.50 -1.02 14.08
C VAL A 269 19.86 -1.10 13.41
N THR A 270 20.52 -2.24 13.52
CA THR A 270 21.84 -2.49 12.93
C THR A 270 21.79 -3.70 12.01
N CYS A 271 22.42 -3.58 10.85
CA CYS A 271 22.60 -4.68 9.92
C CYS A 271 24.05 -4.69 9.42
N THR A 272 24.75 -5.79 9.70
CA THR A 272 26.13 -6.03 9.26
C THR A 272 26.19 -7.29 8.43
N ILE A 273 26.68 -7.16 7.20
CA ILE A 273 26.84 -8.22 6.22
C ILE A 273 28.28 -8.17 5.75
N LYS A 274 28.97 -9.32 5.82
CA LYS A 274 30.35 -9.50 5.37
C LYS A 274 30.40 -10.73 4.46
N PRO A 275 30.21 -10.57 3.15
CA PRO A 275 30.37 -11.64 2.18
C PRO A 275 31.80 -11.65 1.62
N LEU A 276 32.53 -12.76 1.81
CA LEU A 276 33.82 -13.03 1.20
C LEU A 276 33.69 -14.24 0.26
N GLY A 277 34.10 -14.10 -1.01
CA GLY A 277 33.96 -15.18 -2.00
C GLY A 277 32.52 -15.39 -2.47
N TYR A 278 31.69 -14.35 -2.46
CA TYR A 278 30.30 -14.39 -2.92
C TYR A 278 30.01 -13.30 -3.94
N LEU A 279 29.13 -13.61 -4.88
CA LEU A 279 28.71 -12.72 -5.95
C LEU A 279 27.19 -12.54 -5.90
N GLU A 280 26.74 -11.31 -6.09
CA GLU A 280 25.31 -10.98 -6.05
C GLU A 280 24.63 -11.34 -7.37
N ILE A 281 23.46 -11.97 -7.27
CA ILE A 281 22.55 -12.11 -8.40
C ILE A 281 21.55 -10.95 -8.34
N GLU A 282 21.70 -10.00 -9.25
CA GLU A 282 20.89 -8.79 -9.28
C GLU A 282 19.39 -9.10 -9.16
N ASN A 283 18.70 -8.38 -8.26
CA ASN A 283 17.26 -8.48 -8.02
C ASN A 283 16.77 -9.85 -7.49
N MET A 284 17.66 -10.75 -7.08
CA MET A 284 17.25 -12.02 -6.48
C MET A 284 17.25 -11.99 -4.95
N GLY A 285 18.03 -11.08 -4.32
CA GLY A 285 18.15 -11.03 -2.86
C GLY A 285 18.93 -12.21 -2.29
N ILE A 286 19.77 -12.84 -3.13
CA ILE A 286 20.64 -13.98 -2.82
C ILE A 286 22.06 -13.69 -3.32
N LEU A 287 23.06 -14.23 -2.63
CA LEU A 287 24.42 -14.33 -3.13
C LEU A 287 24.73 -15.79 -3.48
N TYR A 288 25.55 -16.00 -4.51
CA TYR A 288 26.11 -17.30 -4.84
C TYR A 288 27.59 -17.35 -4.50
N ARG A 289 28.07 -18.52 -4.06
CA ARG A 289 29.47 -18.74 -3.75
C ARG A 289 30.30 -18.81 -5.03
N ASP A 290 31.41 -18.07 -5.06
CA ASP A 290 32.47 -18.25 -6.05
C ASP A 290 33.34 -19.43 -5.61
N GLU A 291 33.36 -20.50 -6.41
CA GLU A 291 34.09 -21.74 -6.10
C GLU A 291 35.62 -21.57 -6.21
N GLU A 292 36.10 -20.49 -6.83
CA GLU A 292 37.53 -20.23 -7.05
C GLU A 292 38.21 -19.53 -5.85
N VAL A 293 37.44 -19.07 -4.86
CA VAL A 293 37.92 -18.27 -3.72
C VAL A 293 37.43 -18.88 -2.40
N GLU A 294 38.17 -18.66 -1.30
CA GLU A 294 37.67 -18.98 0.04
C GLU A 294 36.35 -18.24 0.32
N GLY A 295 35.37 -19.00 0.80
CA GLY A 295 34.00 -18.52 1.01
C GLY A 295 33.69 -18.38 2.49
N GLU A 296 33.52 -17.14 2.96
CA GLU A 296 33.06 -16.84 4.32
C GLU A 296 31.87 -15.87 4.24
N TYR A 297 30.80 -16.18 4.96
CA TYR A 297 29.64 -15.30 5.05
C TYR A 297 29.26 -15.07 6.51
N SER A 298 29.22 -13.80 6.89
CA SER A 298 28.69 -13.35 8.18
C SER A 298 27.54 -12.39 7.94
N PHE A 299 26.43 -12.65 8.62
CA PHE A 299 25.26 -11.77 8.65
C PHE A 299 24.82 -11.60 10.10
N GLU A 300 24.53 -10.37 10.48
CA GLU A 300 24.02 -10.01 11.80
C GLU A 300 23.02 -8.87 11.65
N PHE A 301 21.84 -9.06 12.23
CA PHE A 301 20.82 -8.05 12.34
C PHE A 301 20.35 -7.93 13.78
N SER A 302 20.22 -6.71 14.27
CA SER A 302 19.69 -6.43 15.60
C SER A 302 18.78 -5.21 15.63
N MET A 303 17.84 -5.22 16.57
CA MET A 303 16.99 -4.10 16.95
C MET A 303 16.98 -4.01 18.46
N GLU A 304 17.29 -2.85 19.02
CA GLU A 304 17.36 -2.63 20.46
C GLU A 304 16.68 -1.31 20.83
N LYS A 305 15.84 -1.31 21.85
CA LYS A 305 15.30 -0.09 22.45
C LYS A 305 16.44 0.68 23.09
N GLU A 306 16.47 1.98 22.88
CA GLU A 306 17.32 2.87 23.67
C GLU A 306 16.67 3.13 25.04
N GLU A 307 17.50 3.19 26.09
CA GLU A 307 17.07 3.50 27.47
C GLU A 307 16.62 4.97 27.64
#